data_AF-A0A8J3FH19-F1
#
_entry.id   AF-A0A8J3FH19-F1
#
_cell.length_a   1.000
_cell.length_b   1.000
_cell.length_c   1.000
_cell.angle_alpha   90.00
_cell.angle_beta   90.00
_cell.angle_gamma   90.00
#
_symmetry.space_group_name_H-M   'P 1'
#
loop_
_entity.id
_entity.type
_entity.pdbx_description
1 polymer ?
#
loop_
_entity_poly.entity_id
_entity_poly.type
_entity_poly.pdbx_seq_one_letter_code
_entity_poly.pdbx_strand_id
1 'polypeptide(L)'
;MPVGRPWMRGVGQGGHRADGLDAAVRAARTDTAGAHTVDVDGNVRETYRADDHGGDGYIAEIEILRGDLSRVLYEGTRDGVEYLFGDRIAALTQDADGVDVALVGGASTW
;
A
#
# COMPACT_ATOMS: atom_id res chain seq x y z
N MET A 1 -4.80 5.01 24.68
CA MET A 1 -4.10 5.30 23.41
C MET A 1 -5.16 5.55 22.36
N PRO A 2 -5.16 6.70 21.64
CA PRO A 2 -6.11 6.88 20.57
C PRO A 2 -5.83 5.84 19.50
N VAL A 3 -6.85 5.09 19.15
CA VAL A 3 -6.79 4.03 18.16
C VAL A 3 -6.71 4.72 16.80
N GLY A 4 -5.57 4.60 16.10
CA GLY A 4 -5.37 5.21 14.78
C GLY A 4 -6.44 4.78 13.77
N ARG A 5 -6.91 5.73 12.96
CA ARG A 5 -7.91 5.50 11.91
C ARG A 5 -7.32 4.59 10.83
N PRO A 6 -8.08 3.64 10.27
CA PRO A 6 -7.58 2.74 9.22
C PRO A 6 -7.12 3.54 7.99
N TRP A 7 -5.94 3.22 7.47
CA TRP A 7 -5.29 3.95 6.38
C TRP A 7 -5.67 3.45 4.98
N MET A 8 -6.39 2.33 4.89
CA MET A 8 -6.81 1.72 3.62
C MET A 8 -8.28 2.03 3.34
N ARG A 9 -8.62 2.60 2.17
CA ARG A 9 -10.01 2.75 1.71
C ARG A 9 -10.44 1.53 0.88
N GLY A 10 -11.71 1.11 0.94
CA GLY A 10 -12.28 0.02 0.13
C GLY A 10 -12.23 -1.38 0.77
N VAL A 11 -12.38 -2.45 -0.02
CA VAL A 11 -12.50 -3.85 0.45
C VAL A 11 -11.29 -4.41 1.21
N GLY A 12 -10.19 -3.65 1.30
CA GLY A 12 -9.02 -3.96 2.13
C GLY A 12 -9.15 -3.57 3.62
N GLN A 13 -10.31 -3.05 4.05
CA GLN A 13 -10.57 -2.65 5.45
C GLN A 13 -10.65 -3.83 6.43
N GLY A 14 -10.68 -5.08 5.94
CA GLY A 14 -10.80 -6.29 6.75
C GLY A 14 -9.47 -7.04 6.85
N GLY A 15 -8.71 -6.81 7.92
CA GLY A 15 -7.57 -7.66 8.23
C GLY A 15 -6.52 -7.00 9.11
N HIS A 16 -6.60 -7.28 10.41
CA HIS A 16 -5.54 -7.28 11.42
C HIS A 16 -4.54 -6.11 11.44
N ARG A 17 -4.60 -5.34 12.54
CA ARG A 17 -3.50 -4.46 12.96
C ARG A 17 -2.23 -5.30 13.16
N ALA A 18 -1.32 -5.24 12.20
CA ALA A 18 0.09 -5.41 12.47
C ALA A 18 0.53 -4.12 13.18
N ASP A 19 0.59 -4.11 14.51
CA ASP A 19 0.85 -2.90 15.31
C ASP A 19 2.18 -2.18 14.97
N GLY A 20 3.05 -2.78 14.13
CA GLY A 20 4.23 -2.14 13.54
C GLY A 20 4.06 -1.58 12.11
N LEU A 21 3.11 -2.08 11.32
CA LEU A 21 2.97 -1.70 9.91
C LEU A 21 2.27 -0.34 9.76
N ASP A 22 1.27 -0.03 10.59
CA ASP A 22 0.58 1.28 10.55
C ASP A 22 1.57 2.44 10.79
N ALA A 23 2.46 2.29 11.77
CA ALA A 23 3.49 3.29 12.06
C ALA A 23 4.46 3.46 10.87
N ALA A 24 4.90 2.36 10.26
CA ALA A 24 5.77 2.39 9.09
C ALA A 24 5.10 3.03 7.86
N VAL A 25 3.82 2.72 7.61
CA VAL A 25 3.04 3.34 6.53
C VAL A 25 2.87 4.84 6.76
N ARG A 26 2.55 5.26 8.00
CA ARG A 26 2.43 6.69 8.34
C ARG A 26 3.76 7.43 8.21
N ALA A 27 4.88 6.78 8.54
CA ALA A 27 6.21 7.37 8.39
C ALA A 27 6.63 7.51 6.92
N ALA A 28 6.20 6.59 6.05
CA ALA A 28 6.48 6.60 4.62
C ALA A 28 5.47 7.40 3.78
N ARG A 29 4.46 8.02 4.43
CA ARG A 29 3.44 8.80 3.73
C ARG A 29 4.07 9.99 2.99
N THR A 30 3.49 10.32 1.84
CA THR A 30 3.76 11.59 1.15
C THR A 30 3.19 12.73 1.99
N ASP A 31 3.98 13.80 2.14
CA ASP A 31 3.52 15.02 2.82
C ASP A 31 2.73 15.90 1.86
N THR A 32 1.54 15.42 1.48
CA THR A 32 0.64 16.12 0.58
C THR A 32 0.01 17.30 1.32
N ALA A 33 0.29 18.53 0.85
CA ALA A 33 -0.31 19.74 1.42
C ALA A 33 -1.74 20.00 0.89
N GLY A 34 -2.04 19.52 -0.32
CA GLY A 34 -3.31 19.78 -0.99
C GLY A 34 -3.23 19.60 -2.51
N ALA A 35 -4.27 20.04 -3.19
CA ALA A 35 -4.34 20.09 -4.64
C ALA A 35 -4.96 21.40 -5.12
N HIS A 36 -4.50 21.89 -6.27
CA HIS A 36 -5.13 22.98 -7.00
C HIS A 36 -5.73 22.46 -8.30
N THR A 37 -6.93 22.91 -8.62
CA THR A 37 -7.48 22.80 -9.97
C THR A 37 -7.22 24.10 -10.70
N VAL A 38 -6.56 24.01 -11.85
CA VAL A 38 -6.18 25.15 -12.68
C VAL A 38 -6.88 25.08 -14.04
N ASP A 39 -7.08 26.23 -14.68
CA ASP A 39 -7.45 26.27 -16.10
C ASP A 39 -6.24 26.07 -17.02
N VAL A 40 -6.46 26.13 -18.34
CA VAL A 40 -5.42 25.94 -19.36
C VAL A 40 -4.36 27.05 -19.34
N ASP A 41 -4.72 28.24 -18.84
CA ASP A 41 -3.82 29.38 -18.71
C ASP A 41 -3.05 29.35 -17.38
N GLY A 42 -3.31 28.35 -16.53
CA GLY A 42 -2.67 28.15 -15.23
C GLY A 42 -3.32 28.92 -14.07
N ASN A 43 -4.47 29.56 -14.28
CA ASN A 43 -5.17 30.25 -13.20
C ASN A 43 -5.84 29.24 -12.26
N VAL A 44 -5.62 29.41 -10.97
CA VAL A 44 -6.25 28.58 -9.94
C VAL A 44 -7.74 28.87 -9.89
N ARG A 45 -8.55 27.83 -10.10
CA ARG A 45 -10.01 27.87 -9.98
C ARG A 45 -10.47 27.40 -8.60
N GLU A 46 -9.82 26.36 -8.08
CA GLU A 46 -10.17 25.73 -6.82
C GLU A 46 -8.92 25.27 -6.07
N THR A 47 -9.01 25.25 -4.73
CA THR A 47 -7.95 24.81 -3.83
C THR A 47 -8.55 23.84 -2.82
N TYR A 48 -7.93 22.67 -2.71
CA TYR A 48 -8.24 21.64 -1.73
C TYR A 48 -7.03 21.51 -0.81
N ARG A 49 -7.22 21.60 0.51
CA ARG A 49 -6.16 21.37 1.48
C ARG A 49 -6.25 20.00 2.11
N ALA A 50 -5.10 19.49 2.55
CA ALA A 50 -5.01 18.21 3.24
C ALA A 50 -5.74 18.21 4.59
N ASP A 51 -5.88 19.37 5.24
CA ASP A 51 -6.57 19.54 6.52
C ASP A 51 -8.05 19.93 6.39
N ASP A 52 -8.56 20.09 5.16
CA ASP A 52 -9.99 20.36 4.93
C ASP A 52 -10.85 19.26 5.57
N HIS A 53 -11.97 19.67 6.19
CA HIS A 53 -12.88 18.77 6.91
C HIS A 53 -12.18 17.89 7.98
N GLY A 54 -11.08 18.38 8.56
CA GLY A 54 -10.32 17.63 9.58
C GLY A 54 -9.57 16.42 9.01
N GLY A 55 -9.18 16.46 7.73
CA GLY A 55 -8.41 15.39 7.06
C GLY A 55 -9.24 14.30 6.41
N ASP A 56 -10.57 14.46 6.34
CA ASP A 56 -11.47 13.60 5.56
C ASP A 56 -12.07 14.35 4.36
N GLY A 57 -11.36 15.37 3.88
CA GLY A 57 -11.68 16.10 2.66
C GLY A 57 -11.29 15.33 1.40
N TYR A 58 -11.26 16.05 0.28
CA TYR A 58 -10.90 15.51 -1.03
C TYR A 58 -9.49 14.90 -1.08
N ILE A 59 -8.59 15.40 -0.22
CA ILE A 59 -7.22 14.92 -0.07
C ILE A 59 -7.20 13.83 1.00
N ALA A 60 -6.55 12.70 0.70
CA ALA A 60 -6.48 11.57 1.61
C ALA A 60 -5.63 11.90 2.86
N GLU A 61 -6.09 11.45 4.04
CA GLU A 61 -5.32 11.52 5.30
C GLU A 61 -3.92 10.88 5.16
N ILE A 62 -3.84 9.78 4.41
CA ILE A 62 -2.60 9.10 4.06
C ILE A 62 -2.58 8.90 2.55
N GLU A 63 -1.62 9.58 1.92
CA GLU A 63 -1.15 9.30 0.58
C GLU A 63 0.24 8.67 0.69
N ILE A 64 0.51 7.62 -0.07
CA ILE A 64 1.81 6.94 -0.07
C ILE A 64 2.12 6.46 -1.48
N LEU A 65 3.37 6.61 -1.92
CA LEU A 65 3.79 6.10 -3.22
C LEU A 65 3.71 4.58 -3.22
N ARG A 66 3.25 4.01 -4.33
CA ARG A 66 3.11 2.55 -4.48
C ARG A 66 4.41 1.81 -4.16
N GLY A 67 5.56 2.35 -4.59
CA GLY A 67 6.87 1.75 -4.32
C GLY A 67 7.24 1.72 -2.84
N ASP A 68 6.95 2.81 -2.13
CA ASP A 68 7.21 2.91 -0.68
C ASP A 68 6.26 2.00 0.11
N LEU A 69 4.99 1.94 -0.29
CA LEU A 69 4.04 0.98 0.29
C LEU A 69 4.51 -0.46 0.09
N SER A 70 4.92 -0.84 -1.13
CA SER A 70 5.49 -2.17 -1.41
C SER A 70 6.72 -2.47 -0.56
N ARG A 71 7.60 -1.48 -0.37
CA ARG A 71 8.80 -1.62 0.48
C ARG A 71 8.42 -1.82 1.94
N VAL A 72 7.50 -1.02 2.49
CA VAL A 72 7.01 -1.14 3.86
C VAL A 72 6.41 -2.53 4.12
N LEU A 73 5.61 -3.04 3.17
CA LEU A 73 5.04 -4.39 3.26
C LEU A 73 6.14 -5.47 3.24
N TYR A 74 7.10 -5.37 2.31
CA TYR A 74 8.20 -6.32 2.19
C TYR A 74 9.08 -6.35 3.45
N GLU A 75 9.54 -5.20 3.93
CA GLU A 75 10.40 -5.11 5.12
C GLU A 75 9.68 -5.61 6.38
N GLY A 76 8.36 -5.39 6.47
CA GLY A 76 7.55 -5.82 7.61
C GLY A 76 7.30 -7.33 7.69
N THR A 77 7.54 -8.08 6.61
CA THR A 77 7.21 -9.52 6.53
C THR A 77 8.39 -10.40 6.11
N ARG A 78 9.45 -9.85 5.51
CA ARG A 78 10.58 -10.62 4.93
C ARG A 78 11.25 -11.62 5.87
N ASP A 79 11.19 -11.38 7.17
CA ASP A 79 11.78 -12.28 8.17
C ASP A 79 10.86 -13.45 8.55
N GLY A 80 9.59 -13.40 8.15
CA GLY A 80 8.55 -14.38 8.50
C GLY A 80 7.86 -15.06 7.32
N VAL A 81 8.15 -14.65 6.08
CA VAL A 81 7.62 -15.29 4.86
C VAL A 81 8.69 -15.43 3.80
N GLU A 82 8.56 -16.43 2.96
CA GLU A 82 9.40 -16.62 1.79
C GLU A 82 8.90 -15.77 0.61
N TYR A 83 9.81 -15.03 -0.01
CA TYR A 83 9.56 -14.26 -1.23
C TYR A 83 10.28 -14.91 -2.42
N LEU A 84 9.51 -15.47 -3.34
CA LEU A 84 10.01 -16.06 -4.58
C LEU A 84 9.90 -15.04 -5.73
N PHE A 85 10.93 -14.21 -5.88
CA PHE A 85 11.00 -13.25 -6.98
C PHE A 85 11.61 -13.88 -8.24
N GLY A 86 11.10 -13.47 -9.41
CA GLY A 86 11.55 -14.01 -10.70
C GLY A 86 10.88 -15.33 -11.08
N ASP A 87 10.21 -15.98 -10.12
CA ASP A 87 9.39 -17.17 -10.35
C ASP A 87 7.95 -16.80 -10.71
N ARG A 88 7.37 -17.61 -11.60
CA ARG A 88 5.95 -17.55 -11.92
C ARG A 88 5.33 -18.94 -11.83
N ILE A 89 4.05 -18.98 -11.46
CA ILE A 89 3.27 -20.21 -11.44
C ILE A 89 3.06 -20.71 -12.88
N ALA A 90 3.46 -21.96 -13.12
CA ALA A 90 3.32 -22.67 -14.39
C ALA A 90 2.10 -23.60 -14.39
N ALA A 91 1.84 -24.27 -13.27
CA ALA A 91 0.68 -25.14 -13.09
C ALA A 91 0.27 -25.23 -11.63
N LEU A 92 -1.00 -25.55 -11.41
CA LEU A 92 -1.60 -25.85 -10.11
C LEU A 92 -2.35 -27.18 -10.24
N THR A 93 -2.03 -28.15 -9.39
CA THR A 93 -2.73 -29.43 -9.32
C THR A 93 -3.31 -29.56 -7.91
N GLN A 94 -4.63 -29.68 -7.80
CA GLN A 94 -5.31 -29.82 -6.52
C GLN A 94 -5.79 -31.26 -6.31
N ASP A 95 -5.65 -31.76 -5.09
CA ASP A 95 -6.23 -33.02 -4.63
C ASP A 95 -6.94 -32.87 -3.27
N ALA A 96 -7.17 -33.99 -2.58
CA ALA A 96 -7.85 -34.00 -1.29
C ALA A 96 -7.00 -33.42 -0.14
N ASP A 97 -5.68 -33.39 -0.29
CA ASP A 97 -4.71 -33.00 0.73
C ASP A 97 -4.19 -31.57 0.52
N GLY A 98 -4.24 -31.04 -0.71
CA GLY A 98 -3.83 -29.66 -0.96
C GLY A 98 -3.70 -29.27 -2.44
N VAL A 99 -2.84 -28.28 -2.70
CA VAL A 99 -2.52 -27.78 -4.05
C VAL A 99 -1.00 -27.85 -4.25
N ASP A 100 -0.57 -28.63 -5.23
CA ASP A 100 0.80 -28.64 -5.73
C ASP A 100 0.99 -27.51 -6.75
N VAL A 101 2.04 -26.71 -6.55
CA VAL A 101 2.38 -25.56 -7.41
C VAL A 101 3.65 -25.87 -8.19
N ALA A 102 3.54 -25.97 -9.50
CA ALA A 102 4.71 -26.00 -10.38
C ALA A 102 5.12 -24.56 -10.70
N LEU A 103 6.35 -24.19 -10.37
CA LEU A 103 6.94 -22.89 -10.71
C LEU A 103 7.86 -23.01 -11.93
N VAL A 104 7.93 -21.94 -12.72
CA VAL A 104 8.92 -21.77 -13.79
C VAL A 104 9.54 -20.38 -13.68
N GLY A 105 10.86 -20.31 -13.60
CA GLY A 105 11.59 -19.08 -13.32
C GLY A 105 13.06 -19.38 -13.02
N GLY A 106 13.91 -18.37 -13.18
CA GLY A 106 15.36 -18.53 -13.26
C GLY A 106 16.11 -17.48 -12.47
N ALA A 107 17.23 -17.93 -11.89
CA ALA A 107 18.21 -17.25 -11.06
C ALA A 107 18.29 -15.73 -11.23
N SER A 108 17.93 -15.00 -10.18
CA SER A 108 18.49 -13.66 -9.92
C SER A 108 19.27 -13.73 -8.61
N THR A 109 20.59 -13.80 -8.75
CA THR A 109 21.54 -13.53 -7.66
C THR A 109 21.34 -12.08 -7.25
N TRP A 110 20.97 -11.84 -5.98
CA TRP A 110 20.97 -10.51 -5.37
C TRP A 110 22.39 -10.12 -4.93
#